data_AF-A0A7S0ZMW3-F1
#
_entry.id   AF-A0A7S0ZMW3-F1
#
_cell.length_a   1.000
_cell.length_b   1.000
_cell.length_c   1.000
_cell.angle_alpha   90.00
_cell.angle_beta   90.00
_cell.angle_gamma   90.00
#
_symmetry.space_group_name_H-M   'P 1'
#
loop_
_entity.id
_entity.type
_entity.pdbx_description
1 polymer ?
#
loop_
_entity_poly.entity_id
_entity_poly.type
_entity_poly.pdbx_seq_one_letter_code
_entity_poly.pdbx_strand_id
1 'polypeptide(L)'
;VLGTVTALQKHTSEEVNDVIGCASAPSGHLGVEFRWLTWPTCPLEPDFQTHGFLEILFFRTSATASGVALTLCLFLLAWTARADARSHHFDRFIHVHNVVFTLWPLLLFIHGATGML
;
A
#
# COMPACT_ATOMS: atom_id res chain seq x y z
N VAL A 1 -10.86 19.53 -0.50
CA VAL A 1 -10.07 18.30 -0.75
C VAL A 1 -11.02 17.13 -0.69
N LEU A 2 -11.57 16.69 -1.83
CA LEU A 2 -12.20 15.37 -1.88
C LEU A 2 -11.07 14.35 -1.76
N GLY A 3 -11.15 13.46 -0.77
CA GLY A 3 -10.22 12.34 -0.71
C GLY A 3 -10.32 11.55 -2.02
N THR A 4 -9.19 11.08 -2.55
CA THR A 4 -9.10 10.38 -3.84
C THR A 4 -10.14 9.26 -3.94
N VAL A 5 -10.37 8.54 -2.85
CA VAL A 5 -11.38 7.48 -2.76
C VAL A 5 -12.82 8.01 -2.93
N THR A 6 -13.15 9.17 -2.36
CA THR A 6 -14.48 9.78 -2.50
C THR A 6 -14.70 10.32 -3.91
N ALA A 7 -13.64 10.80 -4.58
CA ALA A 7 -13.71 11.20 -5.99
C ALA A 7 -13.97 9.98 -6.89
N LEU A 8 -13.26 8.87 -6.66
CA LEU A 8 -13.40 7.61 -7.40
C LEU A 8 -14.79 6.96 -7.30
N GLN A 9 -15.56 7.27 -6.25
CA GLN A 9 -16.92 6.76 -6.09
C GLN A 9 -18.00 7.63 -6.73
N LYS A 10 -17.73 8.92 -6.93
CA LYS A 10 -18.73 9.90 -7.36
C LYS A 10 -18.60 10.31 -8.82
N HIS A 11 -17.43 10.06 -9.40
CA HIS A 11 -17.04 10.50 -10.73
C HIS A 11 -16.59 9.31 -11.57
N THR A 12 -16.70 9.43 -12.89
CA THR A 12 -16.19 8.39 -13.78
C THR A 12 -14.66 8.38 -13.75
N SER A 13 -14.05 7.25 -14.11
CA SER A 13 -12.58 7.16 -14.20
C SER A 13 -11.98 8.20 -15.16
N GLU A 14 -12.72 8.60 -16.20
CA GLU A 14 -12.34 9.67 -17.13
C GLU A 14 -12.34 11.06 -16.47
N GLU A 15 -13.40 11.40 -15.74
CA GLU A 15 -13.49 12.65 -14.97
C GLU A 15 -12.39 12.73 -13.90
N VAL A 16 -12.12 11.61 -13.22
CA VAL A 16 -11.06 11.56 -12.22
C VAL A 16 -9.70 11.73 -12.90
N ASN A 17 -9.40 10.97 -13.97
CA ASN A 17 -8.13 11.06 -14.71
C ASN A 17 -7.79 12.49 -15.18
N ASP A 18 -8.80 13.26 -15.60
CA ASP A 18 -8.65 14.68 -15.98
C ASP A 18 -8.30 15.56 -14.76
N VAL A 19 -8.98 15.35 -13.63
CA VAL A 19 -8.76 16.11 -12.39
C VAL A 19 -7.42 15.79 -11.71
N ILE A 20 -6.98 14.53 -11.68
CA ILE A 20 -5.67 14.13 -11.15
C ILE A 20 -4.53 14.34 -12.15
N GLY A 21 -4.82 14.82 -13.37
CA GLY A 21 -3.80 15.17 -14.36
C GLY A 21 -2.90 14.00 -14.73
N CYS A 22 -3.45 12.78 -14.78
CA CYS A 22 -2.71 11.53 -15.00
C CYS A 22 -1.84 11.53 -16.28
N ALA A 23 -2.15 12.40 -17.26
CA ALA A 23 -1.40 12.58 -18.50
C ALA A 23 -0.16 13.50 -18.37
N SER A 24 -0.01 14.21 -17.25
CA SER A 24 1.00 15.27 -17.05
C SER A 24 2.00 14.99 -15.93
N ALA A 25 1.96 13.79 -15.33
CA ALA A 25 2.91 13.41 -14.29
C ALA A 25 4.35 13.40 -14.86
N PRO A 26 5.25 14.27 -14.37
CA PRO A 26 6.66 14.22 -14.76
C PRO A 26 7.24 12.85 -14.34
N SER A 27 8.20 12.35 -15.11
CA SER A 27 8.98 11.16 -14.74
C SER A 27 9.51 11.32 -13.31
N GLY A 28 9.36 10.30 -12.48
CA GLY A 28 9.64 10.40 -11.05
C GLY A 28 11.02 10.92 -10.69
N HIS A 29 11.14 11.46 -9.49
CA HIS A 29 12.30 12.25 -9.03
C HIS A 29 13.64 11.50 -9.08
N LEU A 30 13.60 10.17 -9.14
CA LEU A 30 14.77 9.29 -9.23
C LEU A 30 15.12 8.86 -10.65
N GLY A 31 14.36 9.27 -11.67
CA GLY A 31 14.54 8.84 -13.07
C GLY A 31 14.30 7.34 -13.30
N VAL A 32 13.78 6.63 -12.29
CA VAL A 32 13.39 5.22 -12.36
C VAL A 32 11.92 5.11 -11.99
N GLU A 33 11.14 4.52 -12.89
CA GLU A 33 9.70 4.37 -12.72
C GLU A 33 9.37 2.98 -12.14
N PHE A 34 9.04 2.92 -10.86
CA PHE A 34 8.52 1.71 -10.22
C PHE A 34 7.02 1.54 -10.46
N ARG A 35 6.55 1.81 -11.68
CA ARG A 35 5.10 1.78 -12.02
C ARG A 35 4.44 0.42 -11.76
N TRP A 36 5.23 -0.66 -11.80
CA TRP A 36 4.78 -2.01 -11.47
C TRP A 36 4.55 -2.26 -9.96
N LEU A 37 5.10 -1.41 -9.09
CA LEU A 37 4.87 -1.42 -7.64
C LEU A 37 3.73 -0.49 -7.22
N THR A 38 3.31 0.41 -8.09
CA THR A 38 2.30 1.43 -7.79
C THR A 38 0.98 1.09 -8.48
N TRP A 39 -0.05 0.86 -7.69
CA TRP A 39 -1.43 0.74 -8.16
C TRP A 39 -2.33 1.70 -7.34
N PRO A 40 -3.34 2.36 -7.94
CA PRO A 40 -3.64 2.33 -9.37
C PRO A 40 -2.60 3.07 -10.21
N THR A 41 -2.35 2.55 -11.40
CA THR A 41 -1.51 3.24 -12.39
C THR A 41 -2.35 4.30 -13.10
N CYS A 42 -1.84 5.51 -13.22
CA CYS A 42 -2.41 6.49 -14.15
C CYS A 42 -2.17 6.05 -15.61
N PRO A 43 -3.17 6.17 -16.51
CA PRO A 43 -4.57 6.52 -16.23
C PRO A 43 -5.35 5.37 -15.57
N LEU A 44 -6.30 5.71 -14.70
CA LEU A 44 -7.22 4.77 -14.04
C LEU A 44 -7.97 3.91 -15.04
N GLU A 45 -8.18 2.64 -14.70
CA GLU A 45 -8.95 1.72 -15.54
C GLU A 45 -10.43 2.16 -15.68
N PRO A 46 -11.08 1.96 -16.84
CA PRO A 46 -12.42 2.50 -17.12
C PRO A 46 -13.54 2.00 -16.18
N ASP A 47 -13.33 0.86 -15.55
CA ASP A 47 -14.26 0.17 -14.67
C ASP A 47 -13.94 0.36 -13.17
N PHE A 48 -13.01 1.25 -12.82
CA PHE A 48 -12.57 1.45 -11.44
C PHE A 48 -13.73 1.75 -10.47
N GLN A 49 -14.73 2.51 -10.92
CA GLN A 49 -15.93 2.85 -10.14
C GLN A 49 -16.86 1.65 -9.84
N THR A 50 -16.67 0.50 -10.48
CA THR A 50 -17.48 -0.72 -10.22
C THR A 50 -17.05 -1.44 -8.94
N HIS A 51 -15.90 -1.08 -8.37
CA HIS A 51 -15.38 -1.66 -7.14
C HIS A 51 -16.01 -1.04 -5.89
N GLY A 52 -16.23 -1.86 -4.86
CA GLY A 52 -16.78 -1.40 -3.59
C GLY A 52 -15.79 -0.51 -2.82
N PHE A 53 -16.32 0.40 -1.97
CA PHE A 53 -15.50 1.31 -1.15
C PHE A 53 -14.36 0.62 -0.38
N LEU A 54 -14.68 -0.50 0.28
CA LEU A 54 -13.72 -1.25 1.08
C LEU A 54 -12.67 -1.94 0.20
N GLU A 55 -13.06 -2.40 -0.98
CA GLU A 55 -12.14 -2.98 -1.94
C GLU A 55 -11.14 -1.93 -2.43
N ILE A 56 -11.65 -0.76 -2.83
CA ILE A 56 -10.88 0.42 -3.24
C ILE A 56 -9.90 0.84 -2.14
N LEU A 57 -10.39 0.95 -0.91
CA LEU A 57 -9.62 1.47 0.21
C LEU A 57 -8.54 0.49 0.69
N PHE A 58 -8.80 -0.81 0.78
CA PHE A 58 -7.89 -1.74 1.47
C PHE A 58 -6.97 -2.53 0.53
N PHE A 59 -7.39 -2.82 -0.70
CA PHE A 59 -6.71 -3.82 -1.55
C PHE A 59 -6.36 -3.30 -2.94
N ARG A 60 -6.89 -2.13 -3.27
CA ARG A 60 -6.80 -1.48 -4.56
C ARG A 60 -6.02 -0.17 -4.41
N THR A 61 -5.11 -0.07 -3.45
CA THR A 61 -3.95 0.79 -3.67
C THR A 61 -2.74 0.07 -3.14
N SER A 62 -1.65 0.12 -3.89
CA SER A 62 -0.34 -0.41 -3.46
C SER A 62 0.08 0.13 -2.09
N ALA A 63 -0.16 1.42 -1.84
CA ALA A 63 0.10 2.06 -0.56
C ALA A 63 -0.78 1.49 0.57
N THR A 64 -2.10 1.38 0.37
CA THR A 64 -2.97 0.85 1.43
C THR A 64 -2.76 -0.64 1.68
N ALA A 65 -2.59 -1.44 0.63
CA ALA A 65 -2.31 -2.87 0.75
C ALA A 65 -0.99 -3.15 1.48
N SER A 66 0.09 -2.45 1.11
CA SER A 66 1.37 -2.53 1.82
C SER A 66 1.31 -1.98 3.24
N GLY A 67 0.52 -0.93 3.50
CA GLY A 67 0.27 -0.38 4.83
C GLY A 67 -0.45 -1.36 5.76
N VAL A 68 -1.45 -2.09 5.24
CA VAL A 68 -2.11 -3.19 5.96
C VAL A 68 -1.12 -4.30 6.26
N ALA A 69 -0.31 -4.71 5.28
CA ALA A 69 0.72 -5.73 5.48
C ALA A 69 1.77 -5.32 6.54
N LEU A 70 2.22 -4.06 6.51
CA LEU A 70 3.11 -3.48 7.53
C LEU A 70 2.47 -3.50 8.93
N THR A 71 1.18 -3.17 9.01
CA THR A 71 0.43 -3.20 10.27
C THR A 71 0.33 -4.62 10.82
N LEU A 72 0.08 -5.62 9.96
CA LEU A 72 0.08 -7.03 10.33
C LEU A 72 1.46 -7.49 10.81
N CYS A 73 2.54 -7.05 10.16
CA CYS A 73 3.91 -7.31 10.58
C CYS A 73 4.18 -6.78 12.00
N LEU A 74 3.77 -5.54 12.27
CA LEU A 74 3.91 -4.93 13.60
C LEU A 74 3.07 -5.66 14.65
N PHE A 75 1.85 -6.08 14.30
CA PHE A 75 1.00 -6.87 15.20
C PHE A 75 1.63 -8.23 15.54
N LEU A 76 2.16 -8.95 14.55
CA LEU A 76 2.83 -10.24 14.75
C LEU A 76 4.08 -10.10 15.62
N LEU A 77 4.89 -9.07 15.38
CA LEU A 77 6.02 -8.73 16.24
C LEU A 77 5.57 -8.42 17.67
N ALA A 78 4.59 -7.53 17.83
CA ALA A 78 4.09 -7.14 19.13
C ALA A 78 3.49 -8.31 19.91
N TRP A 79 2.81 -9.24 19.23
CA TRP A 79 2.24 -10.43 19.85
C TRP A 79 3.32 -11.42 20.29
N THR A 80 4.27 -11.74 19.41
CA THR A 80 5.34 -12.71 19.71
C THR A 80 6.40 -12.17 20.66
N ALA A 81 6.58 -10.85 20.73
CA ALA A 81 7.52 -10.19 21.63
C ALA A 81 7.00 -10.00 23.05
N ARG A 82 5.72 -10.32 23.33
CA ARG A 82 5.17 -10.26 24.70
C ARG A 82 5.98 -11.16 25.63
N ALA A 83 6.21 -10.70 26.86
CA ALA A 83 7.05 -11.40 27.83
C ALA A 83 6.64 -12.87 28.01
N ASP A 84 5.34 -13.12 28.16
CA ASP A 84 4.73 -14.45 28.30
C ASP A 84 4.93 -15.34 27.06
N ALA A 85 4.58 -14.83 25.87
CA ALA A 85 4.76 -15.56 24.62
C ALA A 85 6.24 -15.91 24.36
N ARG A 86 7.15 -14.96 24.67
CA ARG A 86 8.59 -15.12 24.47
C ARG A 86 9.22 -16.07 25.49
N SER A 87 8.75 -16.10 26.74
CA SER A 87 9.26 -17.02 27.76
C SER A 87 8.85 -18.46 27.51
N HIS A 88 7.68 -18.69 26.93
CA HIS A 88 7.18 -20.04 26.63
C HIS A 88 7.60 -20.55 25.23
N HIS A 89 7.77 -19.66 24.24
CA HIS A 89 8.02 -20.04 22.85
C HIS A 89 9.06 -19.14 22.16
N PHE A 90 10.27 -19.09 22.71
CA PHE A 90 11.35 -18.25 22.19
C PHE A 90 11.69 -18.50 20.71
N ASP A 91 11.66 -19.76 20.26
CA ASP A 91 11.95 -20.11 18.87
C ASP A 91 10.96 -19.47 17.88
N ARG A 92 9.67 -19.40 18.26
CA ARG A 92 8.64 -18.74 17.44
C ARG A 92 8.89 -17.25 17.37
N PHE A 93 9.27 -16.63 18.49
CA PHE A 93 9.63 -15.22 18.52
C PHE A 93 10.80 -14.94 17.57
N ILE A 94 11.90 -15.70 17.65
CA ILE A 94 13.07 -15.48 16.79
C ILE A 94 12.75 -15.68 15.31
N HIS A 95 12.00 -16.72 14.95
CA HIS A 95 11.60 -16.95 13.55
C HIS A 95 10.74 -15.80 13.02
N VAL A 96 9.68 -15.43 13.74
CA VAL A 96 8.80 -14.33 13.33
C VAL A 96 9.56 -13.01 13.28
N HIS A 97 10.42 -12.75 14.26
CA HIS A 97 11.22 -11.52 14.31
C HIS A 97 12.14 -11.39 13.10
N ASN A 98 12.88 -12.45 12.74
CA ASN A 98 13.79 -12.42 11.60
C ASN A 98 13.05 -12.31 10.25
N VAL A 99 11.94 -13.02 10.10
CA VAL A 99 11.10 -12.91 8.89
C VAL A 99 10.57 -11.50 8.74
N VAL A 100 9.98 -10.94 9.80
CA VAL A 100 9.43 -9.58 9.74
C VAL A 100 10.54 -8.55 9.56
N PHE A 101 11.68 -8.68 10.22
CA PHE A 101 12.81 -7.76 10.06
C PHE A 101 13.31 -7.69 8.61
N THR A 102 13.29 -8.82 7.89
CA THR A 102 13.66 -8.88 6.47
C THR A 102 12.56 -8.34 5.56
N LEU A 103 11.29 -8.65 5.86
CA LEU A 103 10.14 -8.28 5.06
C LEU A 103 9.77 -6.79 5.19
N TRP A 104 9.99 -6.21 6.38
CA TRP A 104 9.53 -4.86 6.72
C TRP A 104 10.16 -3.77 5.85
N PRO A 105 11.49 -3.73 5.59
CA PRO A 105 12.09 -2.76 4.66
C PRO A 105 11.55 -2.87 3.24
N LEU A 106 11.29 -4.09 2.74
CA LEU A 106 10.72 -4.32 1.42
C LEU A 106 9.30 -3.75 1.33
N LEU A 107 8.46 -4.03 2.33
CA LEU A 107 7.10 -3.50 2.40
C LEU A 107 7.08 -1.98 2.54
N LEU A 108 8.02 -1.40 3.29
CA LEU A 108 8.16 0.06 3.42
C LEU A 108 8.56 0.73 2.11
N PHE A 109 9.47 0.11 1.36
CA PHE A 109 9.84 0.57 0.03
C PHE A 109 8.63 0.57 -0.91
N ILE A 110 7.86 -0.52 -0.95
CA ILE A 110 6.63 -0.63 -1.75
C ILE A 110 5.58 0.40 -1.30
N HIS A 111 5.43 0.59 0.02
CA HIS A 111 4.50 1.56 0.59
C HIS A 111 4.83 3.00 0.20
N GLY A 112 6.11 3.36 0.23
CA GLY A 112 6.61 4.69 -0.13
C GLY A 112 6.78 4.91 -1.64
N ALA A 113 6.79 3.86 -2.46
CA ALA A 113 7.05 3.94 -3.90
C ALA A 113 6.05 4.83 -4.66
N THR A 114 4.83 5.01 -4.14
CA THR A 114 3.82 5.90 -4.72
C THR A 114 4.22 7.38 -4.69
N GLY A 115 5.05 7.80 -3.73
CA GLY A 115 5.59 9.16 -3.66
C GLY A 115 6.94 9.33 -4.37
N MET A 116 7.47 8.26 -4.98
CA MET A 116 8.73 8.27 -5.73
C MET A 116 8.52 8.37 -7.25
N LEU A 117 7.25 8.39 -7.68
CA LEU A 117 6.80 8.74 -9.02
C LEU A 117 6.97 10.24 -9.32
#